data_AF-I8U588-F1
#
_entry.id   AF-I8U588-F1
#
_cell.length_a   1.000
_cell.length_b   1.000
_cell.length_c   1.000
_cell.angle_alpha   90.00
_cell.angle_beta   90.00
_cell.angle_gamma   90.00
#
_symmetry.space_group_name_H-M   'P 1'
#
loop_
_entity.id
_entity.type
_entity.pdbx_description
1 polymer ?
#
loop_
_entity_poly.entity_id
_entity_poly.type
_entity_poly.pdbx_seq_one_letter_code
_entity_poly.pdbx_strand_id
1 'polypeptide(L)'
;MPAKDDKYTDPELREQVKEEVKQSDKGGKPGQWSARKAQFMASEYKKRGGDYTTSKEEGQDESQKSLENWGKEEWQTKEGSGTAKQEDGTRKRYLPKKAWEKMSDKEKEETDKKKQEESKKGKQFVSNTSKAKKERKQAAEESKGEDQQESENEESGSGEARPEESDGSDDVDEMDNEEEQEGEDEADEDEEEQQEGEPQDEDDHSTEAGKKRTASQEEGANKKPKTRQDSHAEREQED
;
A
#
# COMPACT_ATOMS: atom_id res chain seq x y z
N MET A 1 7.98 14.64 27.20
CA MET A 1 8.75 13.51 26.61
C MET A 1 7.90 12.90 25.51
N PRO A 2 8.48 12.36 24.42
CA PRO A 2 7.68 11.62 23.43
C PRO A 2 6.95 10.47 24.13
N ALA A 3 5.74 10.15 23.67
CA ALA A 3 4.99 9.02 24.19
C ALA A 3 5.80 7.72 23.97
N LYS A 4 5.69 6.78 24.89
CA LYS A 4 6.24 5.44 24.68
C LYS A 4 5.37 4.77 23.61
N ASP A 5 5.95 4.47 22.45
CA ASP A 5 5.29 3.63 21.46
C ASP A 5 5.30 2.19 21.99
N ASP A 6 4.30 1.81 22.80
CA ASP A 6 4.17 0.47 23.40
C ASP A 6 4.02 -0.69 22.37
N LYS A 7 4.00 -0.35 21.07
CA LYS A 7 4.01 -1.26 19.92
C LYS A 7 5.39 -1.87 19.61
N TYR A 8 6.46 -1.36 20.22
CA TYR A 8 7.84 -1.77 19.94
C TYR A 8 8.55 -2.27 21.19
N THR A 9 9.35 -3.34 21.06
CA THR A 9 10.09 -3.92 22.19
C THR A 9 11.14 -2.97 22.77
N ASP A 10 11.70 -2.08 21.95
CA ASP A 10 12.63 -1.04 22.37
C ASP A 10 12.35 0.30 21.62
N PRO A 11 11.51 1.19 22.18
CA PRO A 11 11.18 2.46 21.55
C PRO A 11 12.37 3.44 21.52
N GLU A 12 13.33 3.33 22.46
CA GLU A 12 14.51 4.22 22.51
C GLU A 12 15.50 3.89 21.39
N LEU A 13 15.79 2.59 21.19
CA LEU A 13 16.57 2.09 20.06
C LEU A 13 15.93 2.51 18.73
N ARG A 14 14.60 2.44 18.61
CA ARG A 14 13.89 2.82 17.40
C ARG A 14 14.09 4.30 17.05
N GLU A 15 13.94 5.21 18.01
CA GLU A 15 14.17 6.64 17.79
C GLU A 15 15.65 6.96 17.50
N GLN A 16 16.59 6.24 18.12
CA GLN A 16 18.02 6.35 17.78
C GLN A 16 18.29 5.95 16.33
N VAL A 17 17.79 4.79 15.88
CA VAL A 17 17.94 4.31 14.50
C VAL A 17 17.28 5.28 13.51
N LYS A 18 16.11 5.81 13.85
CA LYS A 18 15.37 6.79 13.05
C LYS A 18 16.17 8.06 12.83
N GLU A 19 16.74 8.68 13.86
CA GLU A 19 17.57 9.88 13.69
C GLU A 19 18.88 9.57 12.95
N GLU A 20 19.54 8.44 13.20
CA GLU A 20 20.74 8.01 12.45
C GLU A 20 20.45 7.87 10.95
N VAL A 21 19.37 7.17 10.59
CA VAL A 21 18.95 6.98 9.19
C VAL A 21 18.46 8.28 8.55
N LYS A 22 17.84 9.17 9.33
CA LYS A 22 17.44 10.52 8.90
C LYS A 22 18.65 11.40 8.59
N GLN A 23 19.71 11.37 9.39
CA GLN A 23 20.95 12.10 9.11
C GLN A 23 21.78 11.47 7.98
N SER A 24 21.67 10.17 7.73
CA SER A 24 22.39 9.48 6.65
C SER A 24 21.98 9.95 5.24
N ASP A 25 22.92 9.90 4.29
CA ASP A 25 22.67 10.03 2.84
C ASP A 25 21.92 8.82 2.21
N LYS A 26 21.71 7.75 2.98
CA LYS A 26 21.02 6.54 2.50
C LYS A 26 19.52 6.79 2.36
N GLY A 27 19.00 6.63 1.14
CA GLY A 27 17.56 6.70 0.87
C GLY A 27 16.98 8.12 0.74
N GLY A 28 17.83 9.16 0.66
CA GLY A 28 17.41 10.55 0.48
C GLY A 28 18.50 11.51 0.96
N LYS A 29 18.23 12.82 0.87
CA LYS A 29 19.15 13.83 1.41
C LYS A 29 19.28 13.69 2.94
N PRO A 30 20.45 13.96 3.54
CA PRO A 30 20.61 14.13 5.00
C PRO A 30 19.56 15.06 5.61
N GLY A 31 19.20 14.78 6.87
CA GLY A 31 18.19 15.51 7.65
C GLY A 31 16.73 15.26 7.24
N GLN A 32 16.45 14.80 6.02
CA GLN A 32 15.09 14.55 5.52
C GLN A 32 14.60 13.14 5.81
N TRP A 33 13.31 13.00 6.09
CA TRP A 33 12.62 11.71 6.17
C TRP A 33 12.01 11.32 4.82
N SER A 34 12.10 10.04 4.45
CA SER A 34 11.58 9.52 3.18
C SER A 34 11.06 8.09 3.35
N ALA A 35 10.22 7.61 2.43
CA ALA A 35 9.75 6.24 2.44
C ALA A 35 10.90 5.21 2.38
N ARG A 36 11.97 5.51 1.62
CA ARG A 36 13.15 4.63 1.54
C ARG A 36 13.98 4.65 2.82
N LYS A 37 14.01 5.79 3.55
CA LYS A 37 14.59 5.88 4.89
C LYS A 37 13.78 5.13 5.93
N ALA A 38 12.44 5.18 5.89
CA ALA A 38 11.59 4.37 6.76
C ALA A 38 11.87 2.86 6.59
N GLN A 39 12.04 2.39 5.35
CA GLN A 39 12.45 1.00 5.05
C GLN A 39 13.82 0.65 5.63
N PHE A 40 14.81 1.55 5.55
CA PHE A 40 16.12 1.34 6.17
C PHE A 40 16.04 1.34 7.70
N MET A 41 15.29 2.25 8.31
CA MET A 41 15.09 2.31 9.77
C MET A 41 14.46 1.02 10.29
N ALA A 42 13.38 0.52 9.67
CA ALA A 42 12.77 -0.75 10.06
C ALA A 42 13.75 -1.94 9.95
N SER A 43 14.57 -1.95 8.88
CA SER A 43 15.59 -2.98 8.68
C SER A 43 16.72 -2.92 9.72
N GLU A 44 17.20 -1.72 10.06
CA GLU A 44 18.27 -1.51 11.03
C GLU A 44 17.80 -1.73 12.47
N TYR A 45 16.57 -1.34 12.81
CA TYR A 45 15.92 -1.63 14.09
C TYR A 45 15.87 -3.15 14.34
N LYS A 46 15.37 -3.92 13.35
CA LYS A 46 15.33 -5.39 13.44
C LYS A 46 16.71 -6.04 13.52
N LYS A 47 17.71 -5.53 12.79
CA LYS A 47 19.12 -6.01 12.91
C LYS A 47 19.73 -5.75 14.28
N ARG A 48 19.30 -4.69 14.98
CA ARG A 48 19.78 -4.32 16.32
C ARG A 48 19.02 -5.03 17.44
N GLY A 49 18.12 -5.97 17.10
CA GLY A 49 17.38 -6.80 18.04
C GLY A 49 16.03 -6.23 18.48
N GLY A 50 15.60 -5.11 17.91
CA GLY A 50 14.27 -4.56 18.17
C GLY A 50 13.19 -5.22 17.30
N ASP A 51 12.05 -5.54 17.89
CA ASP A 51 10.88 -6.08 17.19
C ASP A 51 9.58 -5.38 17.65
N TYR A 52 8.43 -5.96 17.32
CA TYR A 52 7.11 -5.52 17.75
C TYR A 52 6.67 -6.26 19.02
N THR A 53 5.80 -5.65 19.82
CA THR A 53 5.28 -6.25 21.07
C THR A 53 4.08 -7.15 20.85
N THR A 54 3.30 -6.90 19.80
CA THR A 54 2.09 -7.65 19.42
C THR A 54 2.37 -8.51 18.19
N SER A 55 1.59 -9.58 18.01
CA SER A 55 1.58 -10.33 16.75
C SER A 55 1.16 -9.44 15.57
N LYS A 56 1.40 -9.88 14.32
CA LYS A 56 1.01 -9.12 13.13
C LYS A 56 -0.50 -8.83 13.13
N GLU A 57 -1.32 -9.85 13.38
CA GLU A 57 -2.78 -9.78 13.36
C GLU A 57 -3.33 -8.88 14.47
N GLU A 58 -2.87 -9.08 15.71
CA GLU A 58 -3.24 -8.26 16.88
C GLU A 58 -2.80 -6.78 16.73
N GLY A 59 -1.64 -6.55 16.11
CA GLY A 59 -1.04 -5.22 15.92
C GLY A 59 -1.53 -4.47 14.69
N GLN A 60 -2.28 -5.12 13.79
CA GLN A 60 -2.80 -4.50 12.56
C GLN A 60 -4.03 -3.64 12.85
N ASP A 61 -3.88 -2.32 12.68
CA ASP A 61 -5.02 -1.41 12.66
C ASP A 61 -5.88 -1.59 11.38
N GLU A 62 -7.12 -1.10 11.42
CA GLU A 62 -8.08 -1.22 10.32
C GLU A 62 -7.58 -0.65 8.99
N SER A 63 -6.66 0.34 9.01
CA SER A 63 -6.05 0.87 7.77
C SER A 63 -5.02 -0.10 7.20
N GLN A 64 -4.25 -0.80 8.03
CA GLN A 64 -3.34 -1.85 7.57
C GLN A 64 -4.10 -3.06 7.02
N LYS A 65 -5.18 -3.49 7.69
CA LYS A 65 -6.07 -4.54 7.17
C LYS A 65 -6.70 -4.14 5.83
N SER A 66 -7.18 -2.90 5.72
CA SER A 66 -7.71 -2.37 4.46
C SER A 66 -6.67 -2.32 3.34
N LEU A 67 -5.40 -1.99 3.64
CA LEU A 67 -4.30 -2.01 2.67
C LEU A 67 -3.93 -3.44 2.23
N GLU A 68 -3.98 -4.41 3.14
CA GLU A 68 -3.75 -5.81 2.83
C GLU A 68 -4.86 -6.35 1.91
N ASN A 69 -6.12 -6.11 2.24
CA ASN A 69 -7.27 -6.50 1.40
C ASN A 69 -7.24 -5.80 0.04
N TRP A 70 -6.90 -4.51 -0.01
CA TRP A 70 -6.69 -3.77 -1.27
C TRP A 70 -5.55 -4.37 -2.13
N GLY A 71 -4.52 -4.94 -1.50
CA GLY A 71 -3.43 -5.65 -2.16
C GLY A 71 -3.78 -7.07 -2.60
N LYS A 72 -4.70 -7.75 -1.91
CA LYS A 72 -5.27 -9.06 -2.28
C LYS A 72 -6.23 -8.96 -3.49
N GLU A 73 -6.86 -7.81 -3.74
CA GLU A 73 -7.78 -7.60 -4.88
C GLU A 73 -7.11 -7.88 -6.25
N GLU A 74 -7.76 -8.65 -7.13
CA GLU A 74 -7.34 -8.84 -8.53
C GLU A 74 -7.59 -7.56 -9.36
N TRP A 75 -6.64 -6.62 -9.34
CA TRP A 75 -6.72 -5.39 -10.14
C TRP A 75 -6.46 -5.63 -11.64
N GLN A 76 -7.38 -5.21 -12.50
CA GLN A 76 -7.27 -5.40 -13.95
C GLN A 76 -7.99 -4.31 -14.79
N THR A 77 -7.74 -4.32 -16.10
CA THR A 77 -8.52 -3.60 -17.12
C THR A 77 -9.77 -4.38 -17.54
N LYS A 78 -10.67 -3.76 -18.34
CA LYS A 78 -11.89 -4.40 -18.89
C LYS A 78 -11.63 -5.75 -19.57
N GLU A 79 -10.46 -5.92 -20.19
CA GLU A 79 -10.06 -7.11 -20.96
C GLU A 79 -9.31 -8.16 -20.12
N GLY A 80 -9.18 -7.96 -18.80
CA GLY A 80 -8.42 -8.84 -17.91
C GLY A 80 -6.90 -8.61 -17.90
N SER A 81 -6.40 -7.60 -18.60
CA SER A 81 -4.97 -7.27 -18.56
C SER A 81 -4.61 -6.42 -17.33
N GLY A 82 -3.54 -6.80 -16.64
CA GLY A 82 -2.89 -6.00 -15.58
C GLY A 82 -2.20 -4.71 -16.09
N THR A 83 -2.08 -4.51 -17.41
CA THR A 83 -1.44 -3.33 -17.99
C THR A 83 -2.47 -2.30 -18.44
N ALA A 84 -2.63 -1.23 -17.65
CA ALA A 84 -3.53 -0.12 -17.99
C ALA A 84 -2.94 0.91 -18.99
N LYS A 85 -1.62 0.95 -19.20
CA LYS A 85 -0.97 1.91 -20.10
C LYS A 85 -0.97 1.38 -21.55
N GLN A 86 -1.44 2.20 -22.48
CA GLN A 86 -1.45 1.90 -23.91
C GLN A 86 -0.23 2.50 -24.63
N GLU A 87 0.07 1.99 -25.83
CA GLU A 87 1.20 2.45 -26.67
C GLU A 87 1.01 3.90 -27.14
N ASP A 88 -0.23 4.33 -27.37
CA ASP A 88 -0.60 5.71 -27.72
C ASP A 88 -0.46 6.70 -26.54
N GLY A 89 0.07 6.24 -25.40
CA GLY A 89 0.26 7.03 -24.18
C GLY A 89 -0.99 7.17 -23.32
N THR A 90 -2.15 6.67 -23.79
CA THR A 90 -3.40 6.74 -23.03
C THR A 90 -3.45 5.65 -21.96
N ARG A 91 -4.44 5.74 -21.08
CA ARG A 91 -4.67 4.74 -20.03
C ARG A 91 -6.09 4.20 -20.13
N LYS A 92 -6.22 2.89 -20.05
CA LYS A 92 -7.48 2.18 -19.77
C LYS A 92 -7.87 2.39 -18.29
N ARG A 93 -9.14 2.12 -17.95
CA ARG A 93 -9.63 2.06 -16.58
C ARG A 93 -9.04 0.83 -15.89
N TYR A 94 -8.66 1.00 -14.63
CA TYR A 94 -8.12 -0.05 -13.78
C TYR A 94 -9.01 -0.17 -12.54
N LEU A 95 -9.56 -1.36 -12.32
CA LEU A 95 -10.58 -1.67 -11.30
C LEU A 95 -10.39 -3.12 -10.83
N PRO A 96 -10.86 -3.49 -9.63
CA PRO A 96 -10.91 -4.88 -9.18
C PRO A 96 -11.76 -5.74 -10.13
N LYS A 97 -11.37 -7.00 -10.32
CA LYS A 97 -12.08 -7.99 -11.15
C LYS A 97 -13.54 -8.18 -10.73
N LYS A 98 -13.79 -8.36 -9.43
CA LYS A 98 -15.14 -8.41 -8.83
C LYS A 98 -16.01 -7.19 -9.20
N ALA A 99 -15.43 -5.99 -9.24
CA ALA A 99 -16.13 -4.78 -9.66
C ALA A 99 -16.44 -4.77 -11.17
N TRP A 100 -15.57 -5.35 -12.01
CA TRP A 100 -15.86 -5.55 -13.44
C TRP A 100 -16.96 -6.59 -13.68
N GLU A 101 -17.02 -7.65 -12.87
CA GLU A 101 -18.02 -8.73 -13.02
C GLU A 101 -19.44 -8.26 -12.65
N LYS A 102 -19.57 -7.37 -11.66
CA LYS A 102 -20.86 -6.75 -11.24
C LYS A 102 -21.37 -5.62 -12.16
N MET A 103 -20.67 -5.29 -13.23
CA MET A 103 -21.08 -4.30 -14.25
C MET A 103 -21.57 -4.96 -15.54
N SER A 104 -22.54 -4.35 -16.22
CA SER A 104 -22.89 -4.72 -17.60
C SER A 104 -21.85 -4.20 -18.60
N ASP A 105 -21.64 -4.88 -19.74
CA ASP A 105 -20.56 -4.53 -20.68
C ASP A 105 -20.64 -3.10 -21.23
N LYS A 106 -21.85 -2.53 -21.29
CA LYS A 106 -22.10 -1.13 -21.62
C LYS A 106 -21.53 -0.18 -20.56
N GLU A 107 -21.78 -0.44 -19.27
CA GLU A 107 -21.22 0.32 -18.16
C GLU A 107 -19.69 0.17 -18.10
N LYS A 108 -19.18 -1.04 -18.39
CA LYS A 108 -17.74 -1.29 -18.49
C LYS A 108 -17.09 -0.45 -19.60
N GLU A 109 -17.73 -0.40 -20.76
CA GLU A 109 -17.26 0.41 -21.88
C GLU A 109 -17.33 1.91 -21.59
N GLU A 110 -18.43 2.40 -21.01
CA GLU A 110 -18.59 3.82 -20.68
C GLU A 110 -17.50 4.31 -19.71
N THR A 111 -17.23 3.55 -18.64
CA THR A 111 -16.22 3.94 -17.64
C THR A 111 -14.80 3.87 -18.20
N ASP A 112 -14.51 2.93 -19.11
CA ASP A 112 -13.22 2.82 -19.79
C ASP A 112 -13.03 3.90 -20.85
N LYS A 113 -14.01 4.11 -21.74
CA LYS A 113 -14.03 5.17 -22.75
C LYS A 113 -13.84 6.55 -22.12
N LYS A 114 -14.55 6.85 -21.02
CA LYS A 114 -14.37 8.08 -20.23
C LYS A 114 -12.93 8.24 -19.74
N LYS A 115 -12.28 7.14 -19.31
CA LYS A 115 -10.88 7.16 -18.87
C LYS A 115 -9.93 7.41 -20.06
N GLN A 116 -10.13 6.72 -21.19
CA GLN A 116 -9.33 6.89 -22.39
C GLN A 116 -9.44 8.31 -22.97
N GLU A 117 -10.65 8.84 -23.15
CA GLU A 117 -10.88 10.18 -23.73
C GLU A 117 -10.27 11.30 -22.90
N GLU A 118 -10.45 11.26 -21.57
CA GLU A 118 -9.87 12.27 -20.68
C GLU A 118 -8.34 12.08 -20.56
N SER A 119 -7.82 10.85 -20.67
CA SER A 119 -6.38 10.59 -20.78
C SER A 119 -5.79 11.11 -22.10
N LYS A 120 -6.52 11.08 -23.22
CA LYS A 120 -6.14 11.71 -24.50
C LYS A 120 -6.06 13.24 -24.39
N LYS A 121 -6.88 13.83 -23.51
CA LYS A 121 -6.81 15.26 -23.11
C LYS A 121 -5.71 15.56 -22.09
N GLY A 122 -4.82 14.61 -21.79
CA GLY A 122 -3.70 14.77 -20.87
C GLY A 122 -4.05 14.65 -19.38
N LYS A 123 -5.30 14.31 -19.01
CA LYS A 123 -5.69 14.21 -17.59
C LYS A 123 -5.23 12.89 -16.99
N GLN A 124 -4.25 12.97 -16.08
CA GLN A 124 -3.76 11.81 -15.33
C GLN A 124 -4.87 11.16 -14.49
N PHE A 125 -5.66 11.96 -13.78
CA PHE A 125 -6.74 11.51 -12.90
C PHE A 125 -8.10 11.79 -13.55
N VAL A 126 -8.99 10.79 -13.49
CA VAL A 126 -10.32 10.83 -14.12
C VAL A 126 -11.27 10.03 -13.23
N SER A 127 -12.36 10.65 -12.77
CA SER A 127 -13.31 9.98 -11.88
C SER A 127 -13.92 8.73 -12.50
N ASN A 128 -14.25 7.75 -11.66
CA ASN A 128 -15.10 6.62 -12.05
C ASN A 128 -16.50 7.15 -12.43
N THR A 129 -17.23 6.41 -13.27
CA THR A 129 -18.68 6.60 -13.40
C THR A 129 -19.35 6.18 -12.08
N SER A 130 -20.58 6.65 -11.83
CA SER A 130 -21.27 6.38 -10.55
C SER A 130 -21.41 4.88 -10.27
N LYS A 131 -21.75 4.09 -11.29
CA LYS A 131 -21.76 2.61 -11.23
C LYS A 131 -20.37 2.06 -10.87
N ALA A 132 -19.32 2.41 -11.63
CA ALA A 132 -17.96 1.94 -11.35
C ALA A 132 -17.36 2.45 -10.02
N LYS A 133 -17.98 3.46 -9.38
CA LYS A 133 -17.67 3.87 -8.01
C LYS A 133 -18.38 2.95 -7.00
N LYS A 134 -19.67 2.65 -7.22
CA LYS A 134 -20.46 1.71 -6.41
C LYS A 134 -19.89 0.30 -6.44
N GLU A 135 -19.68 -0.28 -7.62
CA GLU A 135 -19.19 -1.66 -7.76
C GLU A 135 -17.77 -1.83 -7.20
N ARG A 136 -16.93 -0.78 -7.24
CA ARG A 136 -15.64 -0.78 -6.55
C ARG A 136 -15.81 -0.81 -5.03
N LYS A 137 -16.74 -0.03 -4.46
CA LYS A 137 -17.01 -0.05 -3.01
C LYS A 137 -17.47 -1.45 -2.59
N GLN A 138 -18.43 -2.02 -3.33
CA GLN A 138 -18.96 -3.36 -3.06
C GLN A 138 -17.92 -4.48 -3.23
N ALA A 139 -16.95 -4.35 -4.14
CA ALA A 139 -15.84 -5.30 -4.25
C ALA A 139 -14.90 -5.25 -3.03
N ALA A 140 -14.62 -4.04 -2.51
CA ALA A 140 -13.80 -3.87 -1.31
C ALA A 140 -14.55 -4.26 -0.02
N GLU A 141 -15.87 -4.11 0.02
CA GLU A 141 -16.71 -4.58 1.13
C GLU A 141 -16.78 -6.11 1.15
N GLU A 142 -16.92 -6.75 -0.02
CA GLU A 142 -16.90 -8.21 -0.16
C GLU A 142 -15.54 -8.81 0.26
N SER A 143 -14.43 -8.20 -0.16
CA SER A 143 -13.08 -8.67 0.24
C SER A 143 -12.79 -8.51 1.74
N LYS A 144 -13.49 -7.60 2.44
CA LYS A 144 -13.44 -7.54 3.91
C LYS A 144 -14.26 -8.65 4.57
N GLY A 145 -15.33 -9.14 3.93
CA GLY A 145 -16.14 -10.25 4.44
C GLY A 145 -15.46 -11.61 4.31
N GLU A 146 -14.83 -11.87 3.16
CA GLU A 146 -14.12 -13.14 2.91
C GLU A 146 -12.95 -13.36 3.89
N ASP A 147 -12.21 -12.30 4.23
CA ASP A 147 -11.05 -12.33 5.13
C ASP A 147 -11.45 -12.72 6.58
N GLN A 148 -12.62 -12.27 7.04
CA GLN A 148 -13.18 -12.68 8.34
C GLN A 148 -13.52 -14.18 8.35
N GLN A 149 -14.19 -14.66 7.30
CA GLN A 149 -14.59 -16.07 7.20
C GLN A 149 -13.39 -17.03 7.03
N GLU A 150 -12.28 -16.56 6.43
CA GLU A 150 -11.02 -17.32 6.36
C GLU A 150 -10.38 -17.42 7.76
N SER A 151 -10.36 -16.32 8.54
CA SER A 151 -9.78 -16.31 9.89
C SER A 151 -10.52 -17.22 10.89
N GLU A 152 -11.85 -17.28 10.85
CA GLU A 152 -12.65 -18.20 11.67
C GLU A 152 -12.38 -19.67 11.33
N ASN A 153 -12.03 -19.97 10.07
CA ASN A 153 -11.77 -21.33 9.61
C ASN A 153 -10.33 -21.80 9.91
N GLU A 154 -9.34 -20.90 9.93
CA GLU A 154 -7.98 -21.24 10.37
C GLU A 154 -7.88 -21.46 11.89
N GLU A 155 -8.64 -20.72 12.71
CA GLU A 155 -8.70 -20.97 14.17
C GLU A 155 -9.31 -22.35 14.50
N SER A 156 -10.28 -22.82 13.70
CA SER A 156 -10.83 -24.17 13.79
C SER A 156 -9.88 -25.27 13.28
N GLY A 157 -8.91 -24.92 12.44
CA GLY A 157 -7.98 -25.87 11.80
C GLY A 157 -6.81 -26.35 12.68
N SER A 158 -6.51 -25.66 13.78
CA SER A 158 -5.37 -25.96 14.67
C SER A 158 -5.70 -26.91 15.83
N GLY A 159 -6.60 -27.87 15.60
CA GLY A 159 -6.97 -28.91 16.56
C GLY A 159 -6.04 -30.13 16.51
N GLU A 160 -4.82 -30.05 17.04
CA GLU A 160 -3.94 -31.22 17.15
C GLU A 160 -4.52 -32.26 18.14
N ALA A 161 -4.99 -33.38 17.61
CA ALA A 161 -5.73 -34.38 18.37
C ALA A 161 -4.86 -35.12 19.40
N ARG A 162 -5.13 -34.89 20.70
CA ARG A 162 -4.72 -35.77 21.81
C ARG A 162 -5.97 -36.42 22.44
N PRO A 163 -6.13 -37.75 22.37
CA PRO A 163 -7.26 -38.45 22.99
C PRO A 163 -6.87 -39.00 24.37
N GLU A 164 -7.45 -38.48 25.46
CA GLU A 164 -7.40 -39.12 26.78
C GLU A 164 -8.74 -38.88 27.54
N GLU A 165 -9.58 -39.91 27.58
CA GLU A 165 -10.41 -40.38 28.71
C GLU A 165 -11.23 -39.40 29.61
N SER A 166 -12.55 -39.42 29.41
CA SER A 166 -13.61 -39.71 30.43
C SER A 166 -13.42 -39.36 31.92
N ASP A 167 -14.13 -38.31 32.40
CA ASP A 167 -15.04 -38.22 33.58
C ASP A 167 -15.60 -36.77 33.61
N GLY A 168 -16.81 -36.38 34.02
CA GLY A 168 -17.99 -37.07 34.54
C GLY A 168 -18.82 -36.07 35.39
N SER A 169 -20.12 -35.85 35.10
CA SER A 169 -21.05 -34.96 35.86
C SER A 169 -20.68 -33.46 35.89
N ASP A 170 -21.46 -32.46 36.32
CA ASP A 170 -22.91 -32.14 36.53
C ASP A 170 -22.94 -30.57 36.63
N ASP A 171 -23.98 -29.77 36.36
CA ASP A 171 -25.41 -29.93 36.04
C ASP A 171 -25.90 -28.72 35.17
N VAL A 172 -27.21 -28.47 35.08
CA VAL A 172 -27.95 -27.35 34.43
C VAL A 172 -27.64 -25.91 34.92
N ASP A 173 -27.90 -24.88 34.09
CA ASP A 173 -29.13 -24.06 34.22
C ASP A 173 -29.48 -23.29 32.93
N GLU A 174 -30.78 -23.12 32.69
CA GLU A 174 -31.39 -22.58 31.47
C GLU A 174 -32.05 -21.22 31.79
N MET A 175 -31.56 -20.12 31.21
CA MET A 175 -32.27 -18.83 31.23
C MET A 175 -32.30 -18.16 29.86
N ASP A 176 -33.38 -18.51 29.16
CA ASP A 176 -34.11 -17.69 28.21
C ASP A 176 -34.21 -16.22 28.66
N ASN A 177 -33.94 -15.28 27.75
CA ASN A 177 -34.49 -13.93 27.80
C ASN A 177 -34.49 -13.30 26.39
N GLU A 178 -35.61 -13.44 25.69
CA GLU A 178 -35.93 -12.58 24.54
C GLU A 178 -36.21 -11.15 25.04
N GLU A 179 -35.46 -10.15 24.59
CA GLU A 179 -35.90 -8.76 24.69
C GLU A 179 -35.75 -8.06 23.34
N GLU A 180 -36.89 -7.89 22.66
CA GLU A 180 -37.01 -7.02 21.49
C GLU A 180 -36.75 -5.57 21.90
N GLN A 181 -36.03 -4.82 21.07
CA GLN A 181 -36.10 -3.36 21.14
C GLN A 181 -36.11 -2.76 19.73
N GLU A 182 -37.30 -2.33 19.33
CA GLU A 182 -37.53 -1.51 18.13
C GLU A 182 -37.21 -0.04 18.43
N GLY A 183 -36.85 0.71 17.38
CA GLY A 183 -36.60 2.15 17.43
C GLY A 183 -35.10 2.51 17.37
N GLU A 184 -34.70 3.59 16.70
CA GLU A 184 -35.46 4.53 15.87
C GLU A 184 -34.53 5.30 14.92
N ASP A 185 -35.01 5.60 13.70
CA ASP A 185 -34.30 6.47 12.75
C ASP A 185 -34.28 7.90 13.29
N GLU A 186 -33.09 8.50 13.43
CA GLU A 186 -32.96 9.97 13.44
C GLU A 186 -31.80 10.42 12.54
N ALA A 187 -32.02 11.56 11.88
CA ALA A 187 -31.14 12.14 10.88
C ALA A 187 -30.69 13.56 11.29
N ASP A 188 -29.70 14.08 10.57
CA ASP A 188 -29.19 15.47 10.69
C ASP A 188 -28.47 15.77 12.05
N GLU A 189 -27.53 16.72 12.18
CA GLU A 189 -27.13 17.83 11.30
C GLU A 189 -25.59 17.86 11.08
N ASP A 190 -25.16 18.44 9.95
CA ASP A 190 -23.75 18.72 9.61
C ASP A 190 -23.32 20.06 10.27
N GLU A 191 -22.51 20.03 11.35
CA GLU A 191 -21.89 21.26 11.90
C GLU A 191 -20.53 21.55 11.23
N GLU A 192 -20.50 22.56 10.35
CA GLU A 192 -19.25 23.10 9.80
C GLU A 192 -18.50 23.97 10.84
N GLU A 193 -17.49 23.41 11.52
CA GLU A 193 -16.50 24.22 12.24
C GLU A 193 -15.60 24.98 11.26
N GLN A 194 -15.97 26.24 11.02
CA GLN A 194 -15.14 27.24 10.36
C GLN A 194 -14.01 27.67 11.31
N GLN A 195 -12.80 27.10 11.15
CA GLN A 195 -11.62 27.66 11.79
C GLN A 195 -11.12 28.88 11.01
N GLU A 196 -11.40 30.06 11.55
CA GLU A 196 -10.94 31.33 11.00
C GLU A 196 -9.41 31.45 11.10
N GLY A 197 -8.77 31.81 9.99
CA GLY A 197 -7.35 32.12 9.94
C GLY A 197 -7.10 33.61 10.19
N GLU A 198 -6.46 33.95 11.30
CA GLU A 198 -5.85 35.27 11.45
C GLU A 198 -4.55 35.37 10.63
N PRO A 199 -4.32 36.48 9.91
CA PRO A 199 -3.10 36.70 9.15
C PRO A 199 -1.97 37.25 10.04
N GLN A 200 -0.73 36.88 9.74
CA GLN A 200 0.43 37.68 10.12
C GLN A 200 1.33 37.94 8.91
N ASP A 201 1.90 39.13 8.95
CA ASP A 201 2.40 39.90 7.82
C ASP A 201 3.84 39.59 7.38
N GLU A 202 4.11 39.93 6.11
CA GLU A 202 5.38 40.38 5.53
C GLU A 202 6.62 39.47 5.66
N ASP A 203 7.10 38.94 4.52
CA ASP A 203 8.46 39.29 4.08
C ASP A 203 8.59 39.15 2.55
N ASP A 204 8.98 40.24 1.88
CA ASP A 204 9.16 40.32 0.43
C ASP A 204 10.49 39.67 0.01
N HIS A 205 10.44 38.70 -0.91
CA HIS A 205 11.59 38.45 -1.78
C HIS A 205 11.20 37.99 -3.18
N SER A 206 11.09 38.98 -4.07
CA SER A 206 10.99 38.81 -5.51
C SER A 206 12.29 38.27 -6.14
N THR A 207 12.25 37.10 -6.81
CA THR A 207 13.18 36.77 -7.91
C THR A 207 12.55 35.93 -9.03
N GLU A 208 12.24 36.61 -10.13
CA GLU A 208 12.47 36.26 -11.54
C GLU A 208 12.32 34.81 -12.07
N ALA A 209 11.59 34.70 -13.17
CA ALA A 209 11.40 33.45 -13.91
C ALA A 209 12.53 33.11 -14.91
N GLY A 210 12.92 31.83 -14.91
CA GLY A 210 13.23 31.09 -16.14
C GLY A 210 14.65 30.57 -16.32
N LYS A 211 14.75 29.32 -16.79
CA LYS A 211 15.22 28.96 -18.15
C LYS A 211 15.02 27.44 -18.36
N LYS A 212 14.45 27.05 -19.50
CA LYS A 212 14.47 25.65 -19.96
C LYS A 212 15.91 25.30 -20.36
N ARG A 213 16.46 24.18 -19.90
CA ARG A 213 17.77 23.69 -20.37
C ARG A 213 17.57 22.83 -21.62
N THR A 214 18.00 23.35 -22.77
CA THR A 214 18.21 22.56 -23.99
C THR A 214 19.59 21.93 -23.93
N ALA A 215 19.71 20.63 -24.17
CA ALA A 215 21.01 19.97 -24.33
C ALA A 215 21.30 19.84 -25.83
N SER A 216 22.21 20.66 -26.35
CA SER A 216 22.78 20.45 -27.68
C SER A 216 23.77 19.28 -27.63
N GLN A 217 23.76 18.48 -28.69
CA GLN A 217 24.87 17.56 -28.99
C GLN A 217 26.12 18.37 -29.32
N GLU A 218 27.26 17.94 -28.79
CA GLU A 218 28.57 18.19 -29.41
C GLU A 218 29.17 16.85 -29.83
N GLU A 219 29.60 16.76 -31.09
CA GLU A 219 30.34 15.60 -31.58
C GLU A 219 31.81 15.71 -31.19
N GLY A 220 32.35 14.66 -30.57
CA GLY A 220 33.74 14.60 -30.10
C GLY A 220 34.34 13.22 -30.28
N ALA A 221 34.76 12.89 -31.50
CA ALA A 221 35.36 11.59 -31.80
C ALA A 221 36.82 11.48 -31.32
N ASN A 222 37.17 10.45 -30.53
CA ASN A 222 38.37 9.64 -30.80
C ASN A 222 38.55 8.36 -29.94
N LYS A 223 38.85 7.26 -30.66
CA LYS A 223 39.85 6.20 -30.35
C LYS A 223 39.76 5.41 -29.04
N LYS A 224 39.20 4.19 -29.17
CA LYS A 224 39.63 3.00 -28.40
C LYS A 224 41.09 2.62 -28.72
N PRO A 225 41.91 2.23 -27.74
CA PRO A 225 43.03 1.32 -27.98
C PRO A 225 42.54 -0.14 -28.00
N LYS A 226 43.03 -0.94 -28.95
CA LYS A 226 42.95 -2.41 -28.92
C LYS A 226 44.18 -2.94 -28.19
N THR A 227 44.01 -3.90 -27.29
CA THR A 227 45.09 -4.83 -26.91
C THR A 227 44.59 -6.25 -27.13
N ARG A 228 45.32 -6.99 -27.97
CA ARG A 228 45.14 -8.41 -28.22
C ARG A 228 46.54 -8.95 -28.45
N GLN A 229 47.07 -9.67 -27.46
CA GLN A 229 48.20 -10.56 -27.69
C GLN A 229 47.81 -11.95 -27.22
N ASP A 230 48.29 -12.90 -27.99
CA ASP A 230 48.01 -14.31 -27.98
C ASP A 230 49.33 -14.99 -27.59
N SER A 231 49.28 -15.98 -26.70
CA SER A 231 50.44 -16.85 -26.42
C SER A 231 49.98 -18.19 -25.88
N HIS A 232 49.78 -19.11 -26.82
CA HIS A 232 49.63 -20.55 -26.64
C HIS A 232 50.92 -21.21 -26.13
N ALA A 233 50.83 -22.07 -25.11
CA ALA A 233 51.81 -23.10 -24.71
C ALA A 233 51.06 -24.06 -23.75
N GLU A 234 50.54 -25.20 -24.23
CA GLU A 234 51.19 -26.51 -24.38
C GLU A 234 51.26 -27.36 -23.09
N ARG A 235 51.25 -28.69 -23.29
CA ARG A 235 50.77 -29.69 -22.34
C ARG A 235 51.53 -31.02 -22.51
N GLU A 236 52.45 -31.30 -21.60
CA GLU A 236 53.06 -32.61 -21.30
C GLU A 236 53.21 -32.63 -19.75
N GLN A 237 52.79 -33.60 -18.94
CA GLN A 237 52.86 -35.08 -18.92
C GLN A 237 54.28 -35.67 -18.73
N GLU A 238 54.35 -36.59 -17.76
CA GLU A 238 55.52 -37.37 -17.28
C GLU A 238 56.57 -36.50 -16.53
N ASP A 239 57.13 -36.89 -15.39
CA ASP A 239 57.26 -38.22 -14.73
C ASP A 239 56.64 -38.25 -13.31
#